data_AF-A0A210QK22-F1
#
_entry.id   AF-A0A210QK22-F1
#
_cell.length_a   1.000
_cell.length_b   1.000
_cell.length_c   1.000
_cell.angle_alpha   90.00
_cell.angle_beta   90.00
_cell.angle_gamma   90.00
#
_symmetry.space_group_name_H-M   'P 1'
#
loop_
_entity.id
_entity.type
_entity.pdbx_description
1 polymer ?
#
loop_
_entity_poly.entity_id
_entity_poly.type
_entity_poly.pdbx_seq_one_letter_code
_entity_poly.pdbx_strand_id
1 'polypeptide(L)'
;MDAHSQEVLLKKRLQGFLSEMLKMGTLKGFKHFATYMRGREEMVISIVNEPQTTHHTYVSESGGTGFSSPDRSGSLTSQNLPYDKRSLLISMRSQMTLSTAPKGVGLPPASPSDQEIQIGGEDSTLFLVAGYARYCCPYVWVRSNHERLIKLTGDSANDKDCPLKLKTTLHWKDSDYNVWDIVAELVKLCCYPAPINPYEIDFDYFDSLTLPEQVLATAAMSNFLQKVLVHVPDDKAYISKVFEEIQLLTKLHFTALQKVAKSGGIPVLNQHLQAATRRQHRTSGSSVSSRQRIPSSGEKYWGGQQAPARGYSYSQY
;
A
#
# COMPACT_ATOMS: atom_id res chain seq x y z
N MET A 1 -10.39 33.14 -1.47
CA MET A 1 -11.00 31.86 -1.90
C MET A 1 -12.16 31.59 -0.96
N ASP A 2 -13.37 31.34 -1.45
CA ASP A 2 -14.49 31.04 -0.55
C ASP A 2 -14.32 29.66 0.12
N ALA A 3 -14.94 29.46 1.28
CA ALA A 3 -14.78 28.24 2.07
C ALA A 3 -15.27 26.98 1.34
N HIS A 4 -16.27 27.13 0.46
CA HIS A 4 -16.83 26.05 -0.33
C HIS A 4 -15.83 25.56 -1.40
N SER A 5 -15.19 26.49 -2.10
CA SER A 5 -14.16 26.22 -3.11
C SER A 5 -12.94 25.54 -2.48
N GLN A 6 -12.57 25.97 -1.27
CA GLN A 6 -11.50 25.32 -0.51
C GLN A 6 -11.87 23.87 -0.13
N GLU A 7 -13.10 23.64 0.33
CA GLU A 7 -13.59 22.30 0.65
C GLU A 7 -13.61 21.38 -0.59
N VAL A 8 -14.09 21.87 -1.74
CA VAL A 8 -14.09 21.12 -3.01
C VAL A 8 -12.67 20.75 -3.44
N LEU A 9 -11.72 21.68 -3.29
CA LEU A 9 -10.31 21.45 -3.62
C LEU A 9 -9.70 20.37 -2.71
N LEU A 10 -9.94 20.45 -1.40
CA LEU A 10 -9.45 19.46 -0.44
C LEU A 10 -10.06 18.08 -0.68
N LYS A 11 -11.36 17.99 -1.01
CA LYS A 11 -12.01 16.73 -1.39
C LYS A 11 -11.38 16.13 -2.65
N LYS A 12 -11.17 16.92 -3.70
CA LYS A 12 -10.52 16.45 -4.93
C LYS A 12 -9.11 15.93 -4.65
N ARG A 13 -8.36 16.63 -3.81
CA ARG A 13 -7.01 16.21 -3.42
C ARG A 13 -7.02 14.93 -2.59
N LEU A 14 -7.95 14.81 -1.64
CA LEU A 14 -8.12 13.59 -0.86
C LEU A 14 -8.48 12.39 -1.74
N GLN A 15 -9.27 12.57 -2.80
CA GLN A 15 -9.54 11.50 -3.76
C GLN A 15 -8.27 11.03 -4.49
N GLY A 16 -7.39 11.97 -4.87
CA GLY A 16 -6.07 11.64 -5.40
C GLY A 16 -5.23 10.84 -4.41
N PHE A 17 -5.19 11.30 -3.15
CA PHE A 17 -4.51 10.61 -2.06
C PHE A 17 -5.01 9.17 -1.87
N LEU A 18 -6.32 8.96 -1.83
CA LEU A 18 -6.92 7.62 -1.66
C LEU A 18 -6.59 6.69 -2.83
N SER A 19 -6.55 7.22 -4.07
CA SER A 19 -6.13 6.43 -5.23
C SER A 19 -4.68 5.98 -5.14
N GLU A 20 -3.78 6.86 -4.70
CA GLU A 20 -2.36 6.52 -4.50
C GLU A 20 -2.15 5.61 -3.29
N MET A 21 -2.92 5.81 -2.21
CA MET A 21 -2.93 4.93 -1.03
C MET A 21 -3.32 3.51 -1.41
N LEU A 22 -4.34 3.32 -2.24
CA LEU A 22 -4.72 1.99 -2.75
C LEU A 22 -3.59 1.34 -3.55
N LYS A 23 -2.91 2.10 -4.43
CA LYS A 23 -1.81 1.56 -5.24
C LYS A 23 -0.65 1.14 -4.33
N MET A 24 -0.22 2.02 -3.43
CA MET A 24 0.87 1.75 -2.49
C MET A 24 0.53 0.61 -1.54
N GLY A 25 -0.67 0.60 -0.96
CA GLY A 25 -1.10 -0.37 0.06
C GLY A 25 -1.22 -1.81 -0.44
N THR A 26 -1.13 -2.03 -1.75
CA THR A 26 -1.09 -3.38 -2.36
C THR A 26 0.32 -3.86 -2.69
N LEU A 27 1.33 -2.99 -2.54
CA LEU A 27 2.72 -3.34 -2.78
C LEU A 27 3.29 -4.15 -1.61
N LYS A 28 4.28 -4.98 -1.92
CA LYS A 28 5.05 -5.80 -0.99
C LYS A 28 6.53 -5.78 -1.38
N GLY A 29 7.40 -6.20 -0.47
CA GLY A 29 8.84 -6.26 -0.71
C GLY A 29 9.61 -5.00 -0.32
N PHE A 30 9.11 -4.24 0.67
CA PHE A 30 9.89 -3.19 1.33
C PHE A 30 10.58 -3.77 2.57
N LYS A 31 11.82 -3.35 2.85
CA LYS A 31 12.58 -3.84 4.03
C LYS A 31 12.09 -3.28 5.35
N HIS A 32 11.70 -2.01 5.36
CA HIS A 32 11.45 -1.29 6.62
C HIS A 32 9.98 -1.29 7.04
N PHE A 33 9.07 -1.61 6.13
CA PHE A 33 7.65 -1.57 6.41
C PHE A 33 6.87 -2.55 5.55
N ALA A 34 5.66 -2.88 5.98
CA ALA A 34 4.69 -3.62 5.21
C ALA A 34 3.35 -2.89 5.27
N THR A 35 2.60 -2.92 4.17
CA THR A 35 1.28 -2.28 4.08
C THR A 35 0.19 -3.27 3.74
N TYR A 36 -1.02 -2.98 4.20
CA TYR A 36 -2.22 -3.70 3.78
C TYR A 36 -3.43 -2.75 3.79
N MET A 37 -4.31 -2.87 2.80
CA MET A 37 -5.54 -2.08 2.72
C MET A 37 -6.63 -2.70 3.60
N ARG A 38 -6.99 -2.01 4.70
CA ARG A 38 -8.10 -2.40 5.58
C ARG A 38 -9.46 -2.07 4.97
N GLY A 39 -9.54 -0.98 4.23
CA GLY A 39 -10.76 -0.53 3.58
C GLY A 39 -10.47 0.41 2.42
N ARG A 40 -11.51 1.04 1.87
CA ARG A 40 -11.34 2.01 0.77
C ARG A 40 -10.65 3.30 1.22
N GLU A 41 -10.81 3.68 2.48
CA GLU A 41 -10.28 4.91 3.07
C GLU A 41 -9.25 4.63 4.17
N GLU A 42 -8.87 3.38 4.39
CA GLU A 42 -8.05 2.92 5.51
C GLU A 42 -6.93 1.98 5.02
N MET A 43 -5.68 2.33 5.34
CA MET A 43 -4.50 1.52 5.10
C MET A 43 -3.75 1.31 6.41
N VAL A 44 -3.40 0.06 6.69
CA VAL A 44 -2.54 -0.29 7.82
C VAL A 44 -1.11 -0.36 7.33
N ILE A 45 -0.20 0.19 8.12
CA ILE A 45 1.24 0.10 7.89
C ILE A 45 1.93 -0.41 9.15
N SER A 46 2.75 -1.43 8.99
CA SER A 46 3.63 -1.94 10.02
C SER A 46 5.06 -1.55 9.69
N ILE A 47 5.79 -0.98 10.65
CA ILE A 47 7.14 -0.45 10.44
C ILE A 47 8.08 -1.10 11.44
N VAL A 48 9.20 -1.62 10.95
CA VAL A 48 10.21 -2.26 11.78
C VAL A 48 10.88 -1.23 12.68
N ASN A 49 11.02 -1.55 13.96
CA ASN A 49 11.54 -0.67 15.00
C ASN A 49 13.07 -0.57 14.97
N GLU A 50 13.73 -1.66 14.60
CA GLU A 50 15.17 -1.76 14.44
C GLU A 50 15.43 -2.25 13.02
N PRO A 51 15.95 -1.42 12.09
CA PRO A 51 16.47 -1.98 10.87
C PRO A 51 17.55 -2.95 11.31
N GLN A 52 17.34 -4.26 11.09
CA GLN A 52 18.33 -5.28 11.36
C GLN A 52 19.64 -4.76 10.82
N THR A 53 20.57 -4.41 11.71
CA THR A 53 21.93 -4.13 11.32
C THR A 53 22.38 -5.40 10.65
N THR A 54 22.49 -5.38 9.33
CA THR A 54 23.37 -6.30 8.63
C THR A 54 24.67 -6.27 9.41
N HIS A 55 25.12 -7.44 9.85
CA HIS A 55 26.39 -7.65 10.54
C HIS A 55 27.55 -7.16 9.65
N HIS A 56 27.73 -5.84 9.53
CA HIS A 56 28.99 -5.26 9.13
C HIS A 56 29.83 -5.18 10.40
N THR A 57 30.49 -6.30 10.66
CA THR A 57 31.61 -6.43 11.58
C THR A 57 32.69 -5.44 11.16
N TYR A 58 32.58 -4.18 11.57
CA TYR A 58 33.74 -3.32 11.69
C TYR A 58 34.40 -3.70 13.01
N VAL A 59 35.38 -4.60 12.92
CA VAL A 59 36.44 -4.67 13.90
C VAL A 59 37.12 -3.31 13.86
N SER A 60 36.84 -2.45 14.84
CA SER A 60 37.68 -1.29 15.11
C SER A 60 38.17 -1.39 16.53
N GLU A 61 39.48 -1.64 16.60
CA GLU A 61 40.30 -1.74 17.78
C GLU A 61 40.12 -0.53 18.69
N SER A 62 40.18 -0.83 19.98
CA SER A 62 40.39 0.06 21.11
C SER A 62 41.32 1.25 20.81
N GLY A 63 40.79 2.46 20.95
CA GLY A 63 41.57 3.70 20.95
C GLY A 63 40.68 4.89 21.31
N GLY A 64 40.58 5.21 22.59
CA GLY A 64 39.77 6.33 23.07
C GLY A 64 40.28 7.67 22.54
N THR A 65 39.37 8.54 22.14
CA THR A 65 39.34 9.98 22.45
C THR A 65 37.95 10.51 22.09
N GLY A 66 37.38 11.32 22.98
CA GLY A 66 36.04 11.87 22.81
C GLY A 66 35.95 12.73 21.55
N PHE A 67 35.12 12.29 20.61
CA PHE A 67 34.64 13.11 19.52
C PHE A 67 33.13 13.10 19.57
N SER A 68 32.54 14.27 19.82
CA SER A 68 31.12 14.51 19.68
C SER A 68 30.72 14.18 18.24
N SER A 69 30.06 13.03 18.04
CA SER A 69 29.53 12.69 16.72
C SER A 69 28.56 13.80 16.28
N PRO A 70 28.79 14.47 15.15
CA PRO A 70 27.78 15.33 14.57
C PRO A 70 26.69 14.41 14.02
N ASP A 71 25.49 14.54 14.58
CA ASP A 71 24.26 13.91 14.08
C ASP A 71 24.08 14.19 12.58
N ARG A 72 24.63 13.31 11.74
CA ARG A 72 24.38 13.29 10.29
C ARG A 72 23.21 12.38 9.93
N SER A 73 22.76 11.55 10.88
CA SER A 73 21.50 10.82 10.75
C SER A 73 20.47 11.61 11.55
N GLY A 74 19.54 12.28 10.87
CA GLY A 74 18.39 12.94 11.50
C GLY A 74 17.39 11.93 12.12
N SER A 75 17.89 10.82 12.66
CA SER A 75 17.15 9.73 13.27
C SER A 75 16.78 10.10 14.68
N LEU A 76 15.49 10.12 14.94
CA LEU A 76 14.97 10.50 16.24
C LEU A 76 14.74 9.22 17.05
N THR A 77 15.66 8.87 17.95
CA THR A 77 15.36 7.86 18.98
C THR A 77 14.20 8.37 19.83
N SER A 78 13.42 7.49 20.45
CA SER A 78 12.39 7.89 21.42
C SER A 78 12.94 8.73 22.59
N GLN A 79 14.27 8.72 22.81
CA GLN A 79 14.97 9.56 23.77
C GLN A 79 15.42 10.93 23.18
N ASN A 80 15.59 11.03 21.85
CA ASN A 80 16.04 12.22 21.11
C ASN A 80 14.96 12.81 20.17
N LEU A 81 13.68 12.43 20.31
CA LEU A 81 12.59 13.07 19.58
C LEU A 81 12.54 14.56 19.98
N PRO A 82 12.63 15.51 19.02
CA PRO A 82 12.66 16.95 19.28
C PRO A 82 11.26 17.50 19.64
N TYR A 83 10.31 16.62 19.93
CA TYR A 83 8.94 16.94 20.24
C TYR A 83 8.66 16.64 21.70
N ASP A 84 8.08 17.64 22.38
CA ASP A 84 7.44 17.43 23.68
C ASP A 84 6.51 16.21 23.58
N LYS A 85 6.53 15.34 24.58
CA LYS A 85 5.84 14.03 24.59
C LYS A 85 4.31 14.18 24.48
N ARG A 86 3.78 15.36 24.84
CA ARG A 86 2.38 15.77 24.63
C ARG A 86 2.11 16.37 23.24
N SER A 87 3.16 16.66 22.46
CA SER A 87 3.09 17.27 21.13
C SER A 87 2.98 16.25 19.99
N LEU A 88 3.29 14.97 20.19
CA LEU A 88 3.18 13.98 19.10
C LEU A 88 1.73 13.54 18.84
N LEU A 89 0.82 13.80 19.78
CA LEU A 89 -0.60 13.55 19.62
C LEU A 89 -1.35 14.86 19.34
N ILE A 90 -2.38 14.78 18.52
CA ILE A 90 -3.33 15.89 18.37
C ILE A 90 -4.20 15.94 19.63
N SER A 91 -4.09 17.02 20.40
CA SER A 91 -4.89 17.19 21.63
C SER A 91 -6.39 17.07 21.36
N MET A 92 -7.15 16.51 22.30
CA MET A 92 -8.61 16.33 22.17
C MET A 92 -9.35 17.63 21.83
N ARG A 93 -8.92 18.77 22.40
CA ARG A 93 -9.48 20.10 22.08
C ARG A 93 -9.24 20.49 20.62
N SER A 94 -8.08 20.16 20.07
CA SER A 94 -7.78 20.39 18.64
C SER A 94 -8.60 19.46 17.76
N GLN A 95 -8.79 18.19 18.15
CA GLN A 95 -9.64 17.26 17.40
C GLN A 95 -11.11 17.72 17.32
N MET A 96 -11.66 18.28 18.40
CA MET A 96 -13.01 18.88 18.40
C MET A 96 -13.14 20.09 17.47
N THR A 97 -12.04 20.80 17.19
CA THR A 97 -12.03 21.93 16.25
C THR A 97 -11.87 21.46 14.80
N LEU A 98 -11.25 20.30 14.60
CA LEU A 98 -11.03 19.69 13.28
C LEU A 98 -12.25 18.90 12.77
N SER A 99 -13.17 18.50 13.66
CA SER A 99 -14.43 17.88 13.23
C SER A 99 -15.39 18.96 12.71
N THR A 100 -15.74 18.86 11.43
CA THR A 100 -16.81 19.67 10.80
C THR A 100 -18.22 19.23 11.22
N ALA A 101 -18.32 18.31 12.19
CA ALA A 101 -19.58 17.73 12.67
C ALA A 101 -20.26 18.68 13.67
N PRO A 102 -21.61 18.77 13.66
CA PRO A 102 -22.32 19.59 14.64
C PRO A 102 -22.17 18.99 16.04
N LYS A 103 -21.65 19.81 16.97
CA LYS A 103 -21.56 19.64 18.43
C LYS A 103 -20.84 18.38 18.94
N GLY A 104 -19.56 18.57 19.29
CA GLY A 104 -18.92 17.88 20.43
C GLY A 104 -18.36 16.47 20.18
N VAL A 105 -18.60 15.89 19.02
CA VAL A 105 -17.97 14.62 18.63
C VAL A 105 -16.64 14.97 17.94
N GLY A 106 -15.52 14.71 18.61
CA GLY A 106 -14.18 14.87 18.02
C GLY A 106 -13.97 13.95 16.81
N LEU A 107 -12.72 13.74 16.39
CA LEU A 107 -12.44 12.63 15.47
C LEU A 107 -12.96 11.35 16.15
N PRO A 108 -13.77 10.51 15.47
CA PRO A 108 -14.30 9.29 16.04
C PRO A 108 -13.14 8.42 16.48
N PRO A 109 -13.31 7.65 17.58
CA PRO A 109 -12.28 6.72 18.04
C PRO A 109 -11.91 5.83 16.87
N ALA A 110 -10.61 5.68 16.69
CA ALA A 110 -10.09 5.00 15.53
C ALA A 110 -10.53 3.53 15.60
N SER A 111 -11.01 2.96 14.49
CA SER A 111 -11.63 1.62 14.43
C SER A 111 -10.89 0.55 15.28
N PRO A 112 -11.57 -0.32 16.05
CA PRO A 112 -10.92 -1.26 16.98
C PRO A 112 -9.80 -2.09 16.32
N SER A 113 -8.71 -2.31 17.07
CA SER A 113 -7.42 -2.86 16.59
C SER A 113 -7.10 -4.28 17.08
N ASP A 114 -7.91 -4.87 17.95
CA ASP A 114 -7.48 -6.00 18.80
C ASP A 114 -7.23 -7.33 18.06
N GLN A 115 -7.47 -7.40 16.75
CA GLN A 115 -7.18 -8.57 15.91
C GLN A 115 -6.46 -8.19 14.61
N GLU A 116 -5.87 -7.00 14.53
CA GLU A 116 -5.20 -6.53 13.33
C GLU A 116 -3.89 -7.33 13.17
N ILE A 117 -3.82 -8.09 12.07
CA ILE A 117 -2.74 -9.03 11.72
C ILE A 117 -1.39 -8.38 12.05
N GLN A 118 -0.63 -8.97 12.97
CA GLN A 118 0.75 -8.56 13.26
C GLN A 118 1.62 -8.88 12.04
N ILE A 119 1.54 -8.04 11.02
CA ILE A 119 2.46 -8.06 9.90
C ILE A 119 3.78 -7.47 10.44
N GLY A 120 4.52 -8.20 11.27
CA GLY A 120 5.83 -7.72 11.75
C GLY A 120 6.27 -8.08 13.18
N GLY A 121 5.60 -9.00 13.89
CA GLY A 121 6.04 -9.43 15.23
C GLY A 121 6.15 -8.29 16.26
N GLU A 122 6.77 -8.58 17.41
CA GLU A 122 6.93 -7.62 18.52
C GLU A 122 7.85 -6.44 18.17
N ASP A 123 8.74 -6.63 17.19
CA ASP A 123 9.74 -5.67 16.73
C ASP A 123 9.21 -4.65 15.72
N SER A 124 7.89 -4.56 15.54
CA SER A 124 7.26 -3.63 14.60
C SER A 124 6.20 -2.75 15.25
N THR A 125 6.12 -1.50 14.81
CA THR A 125 5.04 -0.58 15.22
C THR A 125 3.98 -0.51 14.13
N LEU A 126 2.72 -0.77 14.52
CA LEU A 126 1.56 -0.76 13.66
C LEU A 126 0.88 0.61 13.70
N PHE A 127 0.52 1.12 12.53
CA PHE A 127 -0.24 2.36 12.37
C PHE A 127 -1.44 2.17 11.44
N LEU A 128 -2.48 2.96 11.69
CA LEU A 128 -3.60 3.13 10.76
C LEU A 128 -3.48 4.49 10.09
N VAL A 129 -3.34 4.52 8.77
CA VAL A 129 -3.47 5.72 7.94
C VAL A 129 -4.88 5.76 7.37
N ALA A 130 -5.63 6.82 7.64
CA ALA A 130 -6.98 6.95 7.10
C ALA A 130 -7.24 8.33 6.51
N GLY A 131 -7.99 8.36 5.40
CA GLY A 131 -8.36 9.55 4.65
C GLY A 131 -9.87 9.69 4.51
N TYR A 132 -10.59 9.84 5.61
CA TYR A 132 -12.04 9.91 5.57
C TYR A 132 -12.56 11.20 4.91
N ALA A 133 -13.54 11.06 4.03
CA ALA A 133 -14.16 12.19 3.33
C ALA A 133 -14.68 13.30 4.27
N ARG A 134 -15.12 12.94 5.49
CA ARG A 134 -15.59 13.90 6.50
C ARG A 134 -14.55 14.96 6.87
N TYR A 135 -13.26 14.60 6.87
CA TYR A 135 -12.18 15.51 7.30
C TYR A 135 -11.46 16.19 6.14
N CYS A 136 -11.63 15.68 4.92
CA CYS A 136 -10.94 16.19 3.73
C CYS A 136 -9.39 16.19 3.85
N CYS A 137 -8.84 15.41 4.78
CA CYS A 137 -7.39 15.28 5.03
C CYS A 137 -7.06 13.92 5.67
N PRO A 138 -5.83 13.42 5.50
CA PRO A 138 -5.39 12.17 6.11
C PRO A 138 -4.96 12.36 7.56
N TYR A 139 -5.17 11.31 8.36
CA TYR A 139 -4.69 11.18 9.74
C TYR A 139 -4.04 9.82 9.93
N VAL A 140 -3.17 9.74 10.95
CA VAL A 140 -2.46 8.51 11.30
C VAL A 140 -2.65 8.22 12.77
N TRP A 141 -2.98 6.98 13.13
CA TRP A 141 -3.09 6.52 14.52
C TRP A 141 -2.07 5.44 14.81
N VAL A 142 -1.54 5.43 16.03
CA VAL A 142 -0.71 4.33 16.53
C VAL A 142 -1.65 3.19 16.94
N ARG A 143 -1.31 1.95 16.59
CA ARG A 143 -2.10 0.74 16.88
C ARG A 143 -1.37 -0.26 17.75
N SER A 144 -0.04 -0.28 17.71
CA SER A 144 0.80 -1.07 18.63
C SER A 144 1.96 -0.23 19.15
N ASN A 145 2.70 -0.74 20.15
CA ASN A 145 3.93 -0.12 20.64
C ASN A 145 3.80 1.37 21.04
N HIS A 146 2.62 1.73 21.57
CA HIS A 146 2.33 3.09 22.04
C HIS A 146 3.37 3.60 23.03
N GLU A 147 3.78 2.77 23.98
CA GLU A 147 4.76 3.15 25.02
C GLU A 147 6.14 3.50 24.46
N ARG A 148 6.51 2.89 23.31
CA ARG A 148 7.78 3.12 22.64
C ARG A 148 7.82 4.50 21.97
N LEU A 149 6.73 4.90 21.33
CA LEU A 149 6.64 6.18 20.61
C LEU A 149 6.12 7.33 21.47
N ILE A 150 5.26 7.01 22.44
CA ILE A 150 4.55 7.95 23.28
C ILE A 150 4.71 7.47 24.72
N LYS A 151 5.54 8.16 25.50
CA LYS A 151 5.55 7.97 26.96
C LYS A 151 4.25 8.59 27.51
N LEU A 152 3.17 7.81 27.50
CA LEU A 152 1.87 8.20 28.07
C LEU A 152 2.12 8.58 29.54
N THR A 153 2.00 9.88 29.84
CA THR A 153 2.22 10.37 31.20
C THR A 153 0.86 10.49 31.87
N GLY A 154 0.45 9.45 32.58
CA GLY A 154 -0.84 9.37 33.30
C GLY A 154 -1.86 8.47 32.62
N ASP A 155 -2.69 7.82 33.44
CA ASP A 155 -3.78 6.92 33.05
C ASP A 155 -4.88 7.66 32.28
N SER A 156 -4.70 7.81 30.97
CA SER A 156 -5.78 8.23 30.08
C SER A 156 -5.75 7.36 28.85
N ALA A 157 -6.44 6.20 28.93
CA ALA A 157 -6.70 5.32 27.78
C ALA A 157 -7.22 6.10 26.55
N ASN A 158 -7.87 7.25 26.77
CA ASN A 158 -8.34 8.18 25.75
C ASN A 158 -7.22 8.74 24.83
N ASP A 159 -5.97 8.80 25.28
CA ASP A 159 -4.87 9.32 24.46
C ASP A 159 -4.44 8.32 23.37
N LYS A 160 -4.76 7.03 23.54
CA LYS A 160 -4.43 5.97 22.56
C LYS A 160 -5.22 6.12 21.25
N ASP A 161 -6.39 6.75 21.30
CA ASP A 161 -7.23 6.99 20.11
C ASP A 161 -6.94 8.33 19.42
N CYS A 162 -5.96 9.09 19.92
CA CYS A 162 -5.58 10.36 19.31
C CYS A 162 -4.68 10.13 18.09
N PRO A 163 -4.92 10.82 16.96
CA PRO A 163 -4.02 10.74 15.83
C PRO A 163 -2.69 11.43 16.12
N LEU A 164 -1.66 10.94 15.44
CA LEU A 164 -0.33 11.52 15.40
C LEU A 164 -0.33 12.90 14.74
N LYS A 165 0.46 13.78 15.32
CA LYS A 165 0.79 15.10 14.83
C LYS A 165 2.02 15.02 13.93
N LEU A 166 1.84 14.49 12.72
CA LEU A 166 2.87 14.42 11.69
C LEU A 166 2.96 15.76 10.93
N LYS A 167 4.15 16.13 10.45
CA LYS A 167 4.35 17.31 9.61
C LYS A 167 3.52 17.20 8.33
N THR A 168 3.51 16.02 7.72
CA THR A 168 2.79 15.72 6.48
C THR A 168 1.27 15.84 6.62
N THR A 169 0.69 15.42 7.75
CA THR A 169 -0.76 15.53 8.00
C THR A 169 -1.15 16.94 8.47
N LEU A 170 -0.33 17.59 9.30
CA LEU A 170 -0.58 18.96 9.77
C LEU A 170 -0.62 19.99 8.64
N HIS A 171 0.37 19.94 7.76
CA HIS A 171 0.51 20.88 6.65
C HIS A 171 -0.17 20.38 5.38
N TRP A 172 -1.04 19.38 5.49
CA TRP A 172 -1.79 18.81 4.37
C TRP A 172 -2.51 19.90 3.58
N LYS A 173 -3.18 20.85 4.23
CA LYS A 173 -3.97 21.88 3.54
C LYS A 173 -3.12 22.89 2.77
N ASP A 174 -1.86 23.05 3.16
CA ASP A 174 -0.99 24.14 2.69
C ASP A 174 0.14 23.66 1.76
N SER A 175 0.38 22.35 1.66
CA SER A 175 1.49 21.77 0.91
C SER A 175 1.10 20.47 0.26
N ASP A 176 1.67 20.13 -0.90
CA ASP A 176 1.31 18.96 -1.70
C ASP A 176 2.01 17.67 -1.24
N TYR A 177 1.57 17.15 -0.09
CA TYR A 177 1.99 15.85 0.41
C TYR A 177 1.22 14.71 -0.26
N ASN A 178 1.91 13.58 -0.40
CA ASN A 178 1.42 12.31 -0.92
C ASN A 178 1.46 11.22 0.16
N VAL A 179 0.90 10.04 -0.14
CA VAL A 179 0.91 8.90 0.78
C VAL A 179 2.33 8.45 1.14
N TRP A 180 3.25 8.45 0.17
CA TRP A 180 4.62 8.03 0.40
C TRP A 180 5.38 9.02 1.30
N ASP A 181 5.02 10.31 1.32
CA ASP A 181 5.63 11.29 2.25
C ASP A 181 5.28 10.97 3.70
N ILE A 182 4.01 10.59 3.96
CA ILE A 182 3.57 10.13 5.28
C ILE A 182 4.36 8.88 5.68
N VAL A 183 4.52 7.92 4.76
CA VAL A 183 5.27 6.68 5.05
C VAL A 183 6.74 6.96 5.34
N ALA A 184 7.41 7.83 4.57
CA ALA A 184 8.80 8.20 4.85
C ALA A 184 8.96 8.88 6.22
N GLU A 185 8.00 9.74 6.62
CA GLU A 185 7.99 10.36 7.94
C GLU A 185 7.83 9.30 9.05
N LEU A 186 6.95 8.31 8.85
CA LEU A 186 6.75 7.22 9.81
C LEU A 186 7.95 6.26 9.89
N VAL A 187 8.60 5.92 8.78
CA VAL A 187 9.83 5.11 8.76
C VAL A 187 10.94 5.81 9.53
N LYS A 188 11.13 7.11 9.27
CA LYS A 188 12.10 7.94 9.99
C LYS A 188 11.81 8.05 11.49
N LEU A 189 10.52 8.05 11.86
CA LEU A 189 10.07 8.07 13.25
C LEU A 189 10.36 6.74 13.97
N CYS A 190 10.26 5.61 13.26
CA CYS A 190 10.33 4.29 13.88
C CYS A 190 11.71 3.65 13.84
N CYS A 191 12.51 3.84 12.80
CA CYS A 191 13.76 3.10 12.63
C CYS A 191 14.94 3.82 13.30
N TYR A 192 15.82 3.07 13.97
CA TYR A 192 17.07 3.58 14.51
C TYR A 192 18.29 2.70 14.15
N PRO A 193 19.31 3.26 13.48
CA PRO A 193 19.30 4.58 12.84
C PRO A 193 18.26 4.64 11.72
N ALA A 194 17.72 5.82 11.45
CA ALA A 194 16.77 6.04 10.38
C ALA A 194 17.46 5.66 9.05
N PRO A 195 16.81 4.82 8.23
CA PRO A 195 17.41 4.38 6.99
C PRO A 195 17.61 5.57 6.06
N ILE A 196 18.69 5.52 5.27
CA ILE A 196 18.94 6.53 4.25
C ILE A 196 17.80 6.50 3.24
N ASN A 197 17.38 5.32 2.80
CA ASN A 197 16.24 5.15 1.90
C ASN A 197 15.05 4.56 2.67
N PRO A 198 13.96 5.32 2.90
CA PRO A 198 12.79 4.78 3.57
C PRO A 198 12.05 3.71 2.74
N TYR A 199 12.31 3.63 1.44
CA TYR A 199 11.68 2.69 0.49
C TYR A 199 12.64 1.60 0.01
N GLU A 200 13.64 1.24 0.82
CA GLU A 200 14.59 0.17 0.48
C GLU A 200 13.86 -1.14 0.15
N ILE A 201 14.28 -1.78 -0.95
CA ILE A 201 13.61 -2.97 -1.50
C ILE A 201 14.25 -4.24 -0.93
N ASP A 202 13.41 -5.17 -0.50
CA ASP A 202 13.82 -6.55 -0.23
C ASP A 202 13.86 -7.35 -1.54
N PHE A 203 15.04 -7.46 -2.16
CA PHE A 203 15.19 -8.23 -3.41
C PHE A 203 15.00 -9.74 -3.20
N ASP A 204 15.31 -10.27 -2.01
CA ASP A 204 15.12 -11.69 -1.69
C ASP A 204 13.63 -12.05 -1.73
N TYR A 205 12.77 -11.13 -1.29
CA TYR A 205 11.33 -11.27 -1.46
C TYR A 205 10.95 -11.48 -2.93
N PHE A 206 11.46 -10.64 -3.86
CA PHE A 206 11.12 -10.79 -5.28
C PHE A 206 11.70 -12.05 -5.90
N ASP A 207 12.87 -12.50 -5.47
CA ASP A 207 13.49 -13.75 -5.93
C ASP A 207 12.72 -14.98 -5.45
N SER A 208 11.98 -14.89 -4.35
CA SER A 208 11.12 -15.97 -3.85
C SER A 208 9.80 -16.14 -4.62
N LEU A 209 9.38 -15.15 -5.41
CA LEU A 209 8.11 -15.16 -6.12
C LEU A 209 8.12 -16.09 -7.34
N THR A 210 6.94 -16.59 -7.72
CA THR A 210 6.80 -17.27 -9.02
C THR A 210 7.06 -16.28 -10.16
N LEU A 211 7.52 -16.75 -11.33
CA LEU A 211 7.85 -15.85 -12.45
C LEU A 211 6.73 -14.87 -12.84
N PRO A 212 5.44 -15.28 -12.95
CA PRO A 212 4.36 -14.33 -13.26
C PRO A 212 4.16 -13.28 -12.17
N GLU A 213 4.24 -13.67 -10.90
CA GLU A 213 4.13 -12.77 -9.76
C GLU A 213 5.32 -11.81 -9.70
N GLN A 214 6.53 -12.31 -9.93
CA GLN A 214 7.76 -11.51 -9.99
C GLN A 214 7.64 -10.43 -11.06
N VAL A 215 7.17 -10.75 -12.26
CA VAL A 215 6.95 -9.77 -13.34
C VAL A 215 5.94 -8.69 -12.93
N LEU A 216 4.81 -9.09 -12.36
CA LEU A 216 3.76 -8.15 -11.93
C LEU A 216 4.23 -7.26 -10.77
N ALA A 217 4.81 -7.87 -9.74
CA ALA A 217 5.25 -7.18 -8.53
C ALA A 217 6.39 -6.20 -8.82
N THR A 218 7.39 -6.61 -9.62
CA THR A 218 8.50 -5.72 -10.01
C THR A 218 8.02 -4.55 -10.90
N ALA A 219 7.04 -4.77 -11.79
CA ALA A 219 6.46 -3.69 -12.58
C ALA A 219 5.69 -2.68 -11.70
N ALA A 220 4.86 -3.18 -10.79
CA ALA A 220 4.08 -2.34 -9.88
C ALA A 220 4.99 -1.52 -8.94
N MET A 221 6.01 -2.16 -8.37
CA MET A 221 7.00 -1.51 -7.51
C MET A 221 7.82 -0.47 -8.30
N SER A 222 8.25 -0.77 -9.53
CA SER A 222 9.00 0.18 -10.37
C SER A 222 8.17 1.43 -10.66
N ASN A 223 6.90 1.26 -11.02
CA ASN A 223 5.98 2.35 -11.28
C ASN A 223 5.75 3.22 -10.02
N PHE A 224 5.67 2.60 -8.84
CA PHE A 224 5.58 3.34 -7.57
C PHE A 224 6.83 4.16 -7.29
N LEU A 225 8.02 3.56 -7.37
CA LEU A 225 9.27 4.26 -7.09
C LEU A 225 9.54 5.39 -8.08
N GLN A 226 9.15 5.23 -9.35
CA GLN A 226 9.19 6.32 -10.32
C GLN A 226 8.31 7.51 -9.92
N LYS A 227 7.12 7.26 -9.37
CA LYS A 227 6.28 8.35 -8.83
C LYS A 227 6.92 9.04 -7.64
N VAL A 228 7.49 8.28 -6.71
CA VAL A 228 8.26 8.84 -5.59
C VAL A 228 9.37 9.76 -6.15
N LEU A 229 10.13 9.29 -7.13
CA LEU A 229 11.22 10.06 -7.74
C LEU A 229 10.74 11.38 -8.39
N VAL A 230 9.57 11.38 -9.03
CA VAL A 230 9.03 12.57 -9.72
C VAL A 230 8.44 13.60 -8.76
N HIS A 231 7.87 13.16 -7.63
CA HIS A 231 7.13 14.04 -6.72
C HIS A 231 7.93 14.51 -5.51
N VAL A 232 9.02 13.82 -5.17
CA VAL A 232 9.87 14.21 -4.04
C VAL A 232 10.81 15.34 -4.46
N PRO A 233 10.95 16.43 -3.67
CA PRO A 233 11.87 17.51 -4.01
C PRO A 233 13.33 17.06 -4.01
N ASP A 234 14.14 17.61 -4.94
CA ASP A 234 15.55 17.26 -5.17
C ASP A 234 16.45 17.40 -3.91
N ASP A 235 15.99 18.09 -2.88
CA ASP A 235 16.71 18.28 -1.61
C ASP A 235 16.72 17.04 -0.71
N LYS A 236 15.93 16.01 -1.02
CA LYS A 236 15.89 14.78 -0.23
C LYS A 236 17.08 13.88 -0.53
N ALA A 237 17.88 13.65 0.51
CA ALA A 237 19.07 12.78 0.47
C ALA A 237 18.82 11.35 -0.05
N TYR A 238 17.57 10.86 0.00
CA TYR A 238 17.23 9.49 -0.42
C TYR A 238 16.93 9.33 -1.91
N ILE A 239 16.82 10.42 -2.67
CA ILE A 239 16.48 10.37 -4.11
C ILE A 239 17.48 9.52 -4.90
N SER A 240 18.78 9.73 -4.68
CA SER A 240 19.82 8.95 -5.35
C SER A 240 19.70 7.46 -5.02
N LYS A 241 19.29 7.11 -3.79
CA LYS A 241 19.09 5.73 -3.37
C LYS A 241 17.84 5.11 -3.98
N VAL A 242 16.73 5.84 -4.04
CA VAL A 242 15.53 5.39 -4.77
C VAL A 242 15.84 5.15 -6.25
N PHE A 243 16.67 6.00 -6.86
CA PHE A 243 17.09 5.81 -8.25
C PHE A 243 17.94 4.55 -8.45
N GLU A 244 18.92 4.29 -7.56
CA GLU A 244 19.70 3.05 -7.55
C GLU A 244 18.79 1.81 -7.45
N GLU A 245 17.80 1.84 -6.55
CA GLU A 245 16.80 0.77 -6.38
C GLU A 245 15.99 0.52 -7.66
N ILE A 246 15.52 1.59 -8.32
CA ILE A 246 14.77 1.48 -9.60
C ILE A 246 15.62 0.78 -10.66
N GLN A 247 16.93 1.07 -10.75
CA GLN A 247 17.81 0.44 -11.74
C GLN A 247 17.93 -1.07 -11.51
N LEU A 248 18.15 -1.48 -10.26
CA LEU A 248 18.24 -2.89 -9.87
C LEU A 248 16.93 -3.62 -10.11
N LEU A 249 15.81 -3.02 -9.69
CA LEU A 249 14.47 -3.57 -9.88
C LEU A 249 14.09 -3.69 -11.37
N THR A 250 14.49 -2.71 -12.19
CA THR A 250 14.28 -2.73 -13.64
C THR A 250 15.04 -3.89 -14.29
N LYS A 251 16.30 -4.12 -13.88
CA LYS A 251 17.10 -5.26 -14.34
C LYS A 251 16.42 -6.59 -13.96
N LEU A 252 15.91 -6.70 -12.75
CA LEU A 252 15.17 -7.87 -12.28
C LEU A 252 13.90 -8.09 -13.11
N HIS A 253 13.11 -7.03 -13.31
CA HIS A 253 11.87 -7.07 -14.10
C HIS A 253 12.10 -7.60 -15.52
N PHE A 254 13.06 -7.04 -16.25
CA PHE A 254 13.32 -7.47 -17.63
C PHE A 254 13.93 -8.87 -17.70
N THR A 255 14.71 -9.28 -16.69
CA THR A 255 15.21 -10.66 -16.59
C THR A 255 14.05 -11.64 -16.41
N ALA A 256 13.12 -11.34 -15.51
CA ALA A 256 11.91 -12.14 -15.28
C ALA A 256 11.04 -12.21 -16.53
N LEU A 257 10.80 -11.07 -17.18
CA LEU A 257 10.01 -10.96 -18.40
C LEU A 257 10.62 -11.78 -19.54
N GLN A 258 11.95 -11.74 -19.70
CA GLN A 258 12.64 -12.54 -20.71
C GLN A 258 12.50 -14.04 -20.43
N LYS A 259 12.58 -14.48 -19.17
CA LYS A 259 12.36 -15.88 -18.78
C LYS A 259 10.93 -16.33 -19.13
N VAL A 260 9.93 -15.52 -18.82
CA VAL A 260 8.51 -15.79 -19.14
C VAL A 260 8.28 -15.86 -20.65
N ALA A 261 8.88 -14.95 -21.42
CA ALA A 261 8.79 -14.96 -22.88
C ALA A 261 9.40 -16.23 -23.49
N LYS A 262 10.54 -16.70 -22.98
CA LYS A 262 11.22 -17.91 -23.44
C LYS A 262 10.50 -19.20 -23.06
N SER A 263 9.83 -19.24 -21.90
CA SER A 263 9.10 -20.43 -21.44
C SER A 263 7.73 -20.60 -22.11
N GLY A 264 7.32 -19.71 -23.02
CA GLY A 264 5.97 -19.67 -23.57
C GLY A 264 4.90 -19.39 -22.51
N GLY A 265 5.30 -18.86 -21.35
CA GLY A 265 4.50 -18.74 -20.13
C GLY A 265 3.55 -17.53 -20.10
N ILE A 266 3.16 -16.99 -21.25
CA ILE A 266 2.09 -15.98 -21.33
C ILE A 266 0.84 -16.70 -21.87
N PRO A 267 -0.09 -17.13 -21.00
CA PRO A 267 -1.30 -17.84 -21.41
C PRO A 267 -2.11 -17.08 -22.46
N VAL A 268 -2.11 -15.74 -22.38
CA VAL A 268 -2.79 -14.85 -23.33
C VAL A 268 -2.18 -14.95 -24.73
N LEU A 269 -0.86 -15.06 -24.85
CA LEU A 269 -0.21 -15.20 -26.15
C LEU A 269 -0.50 -16.58 -26.77
N ASN A 270 -0.47 -17.64 -25.95
CA ASN A 270 -0.79 -18.99 -26.39
C ASN A 270 -2.28 -19.15 -26.75
N GLN A 271 -3.21 -18.50 -26.04
CA GLN A 271 -4.63 -18.50 -26.41
C GLN A 271 -4.85 -17.79 -27.76
N HIS A 272 -4.18 -16.67 -28.01
CA HIS A 272 -4.24 -15.98 -29.30
C HIS A 272 -3.64 -16.80 -30.43
N LEU A 273 -2.50 -17.47 -30.20
CA LEU A 273 -1.88 -18.39 -31.16
C LEU A 273 -2.78 -19.60 -31.44
N GLN A 274 -3.33 -20.26 -30.42
CA GLN A 274 -4.24 -21.40 -30.60
C GLN A 274 -5.57 -21.01 -31.26
N ALA A 275 -6.10 -19.81 -30.98
CA ALA A 275 -7.29 -19.27 -31.66
C ALA A 275 -7.02 -18.95 -33.14
N ALA A 276 -5.82 -18.48 -33.48
CA ALA A 276 -5.40 -18.26 -34.86
C ALA A 276 -5.25 -19.60 -35.63
N THR A 277 -4.63 -20.62 -35.01
CA THR A 277 -4.50 -21.95 -35.62
C THR A 277 -5.85 -22.64 -35.83
N ARG A 278 -6.81 -22.48 -34.89
CA ARG A 278 -8.18 -23.00 -35.05
C ARG A 278 -8.98 -22.34 -36.17
N ARG A 279 -8.71 -21.07 -36.50
CA ARG A 279 -9.36 -20.38 -37.64
C ARG A 279 -8.82 -20.85 -39.00
N GLN A 280 -7.54 -21.21 -39.08
CA GLN A 280 -6.96 -21.77 -40.31
C GLN A 280 -7.48 -23.19 -40.61
N HIS A 281 -7.68 -24.03 -39.59
CA HIS A 281 -8.23 -25.38 -39.82
C HIS A 281 -9.71 -25.42 -40.22
N ARG A 282 -10.48 -24.36 -39.93
CA ARG A 282 -11.90 -24.26 -40.33
C ARG A 282 -12.12 -23.78 -41.76
N THR A 283 -11.11 -23.20 -42.39
CA THR A 283 -11.21 -22.63 -43.75
C THR A 283 -10.66 -23.55 -44.84
N SER A 284 -9.94 -24.61 -44.48
CA SER A 284 -9.38 -25.59 -45.42
C SER A 284 -10.21 -26.88 -45.59
N GLY A 285 -11.33 -27.03 -44.88
CA GLY A 285 -12.15 -28.26 -44.86
C GLY A 285 -13.54 -28.15 -45.49
N SER A 286 -13.79 -27.21 -46.40
CA SER A 286 -15.11 -27.08 -47.06
C SER A 286 -14.95 -26.90 -48.57
N SER A 287 -14.78 -28.02 -49.27
CA SER A 287 -15.00 -28.11 -50.71
C SER A 287 -15.81 -29.38 -51.04
N VAL A 288 -17.11 -29.17 -51.25
CA VAL A 288 -18.00 -29.78 -52.28
C VAL A 288 -18.24 -31.30 -52.27
N SER A 289 -19.51 -31.69 -52.08
CA SER A 289 -20.31 -32.57 -52.97
C SER A 289 -21.69 -32.80 -52.33
N SER A 290 -22.78 -32.14 -52.76
CA SER A 290 -23.68 -32.39 -53.90
C SER A 290 -24.79 -33.45 -53.68
N ARG A 291 -26.03 -32.92 -53.59
CA ARG A 291 -27.31 -33.35 -54.20
C ARG A 291 -28.10 -34.59 -53.71
N GLN A 292 -29.44 -34.36 -53.71
CA GLN A 292 -30.62 -35.26 -53.66
C GLN A 292 -31.03 -35.72 -52.25
N ARG A 293 -32.32 -35.77 -51.84
CA ARG A 293 -33.64 -35.66 -52.48
C ARG A 293 -34.67 -35.36 -51.37
N ILE A 294 -35.72 -34.58 -51.66
CA ILE A 294 -36.95 -34.49 -50.84
C ILE A 294 -38.00 -35.41 -51.50
N PRO A 295 -38.76 -36.19 -50.71
CA PRO A 295 -40.23 -36.03 -50.65
C PRO A 295 -40.73 -36.11 -49.19
N SER A 296 -41.43 -35.09 -48.68
CA SER A 296 -42.90 -34.92 -48.67
C SER A 296 -43.67 -35.81 -47.67
N SER A 297 -44.26 -35.13 -46.68
CA SER A 297 -45.58 -35.37 -46.04
C SER A 297 -45.89 -36.76 -45.47
N GLY A 298 -46.10 -36.80 -44.14
CA GLY A 298 -46.80 -37.87 -43.44
C GLY A 298 -46.99 -37.53 -41.97
N GLU A 299 -48.22 -37.13 -41.62
CA GLU A 299 -48.70 -36.87 -40.27
C GLU A 299 -48.46 -38.05 -39.30
N LYS A 300 -48.19 -37.76 -38.01
CA LYS A 300 -48.98 -38.26 -36.88
C LYS A 300 -48.50 -37.72 -35.53
N TYR A 301 -49.49 -37.36 -34.73
CA TYR A 301 -49.50 -36.87 -33.35
C TYR A 301 -49.11 -37.93 -32.29
N TRP A 302 -48.99 -37.44 -31.04
CA TRP A 302 -48.88 -38.07 -29.70
C TRP A 302 -47.46 -38.05 -29.12
N GLY A 303 -47.19 -37.57 -27.89
CA GLY A 303 -47.99 -37.03 -26.79
C GLY A 303 -47.02 -36.42 -25.76
N GLY A 304 -47.50 -35.48 -24.94
CA GLY A 304 -46.66 -34.62 -24.11
C GLY A 304 -46.21 -35.20 -22.76
N GLN A 305 -45.34 -34.45 -22.07
CA GLN A 305 -45.51 -34.10 -20.66
C GLN A 305 -44.48 -33.05 -20.21
N GLN A 306 -44.91 -32.30 -19.20
CA GLN A 306 -44.40 -31.04 -18.67
C GLN A 306 -43.03 -31.12 -17.99
N ALA A 307 -42.31 -29.99 -18.04
CA ALA A 307 -41.12 -29.72 -17.23
C ALA A 307 -41.52 -29.10 -15.86
N PRO A 308 -40.85 -29.47 -14.75
CA PRO A 308 -41.16 -28.91 -13.44
C PRO A 308 -40.35 -27.64 -13.14
N ALA A 309 -41.05 -26.65 -12.57
CA ALA A 309 -40.45 -25.50 -11.89
C ALA A 309 -39.85 -25.93 -10.54
N ARG A 310 -38.63 -25.49 -10.24
CA ARG A 310 -38.02 -25.59 -8.90
C ARG A 310 -37.97 -24.23 -8.24
N GLY A 311 -38.56 -24.15 -7.06
CA GLY A 311 -38.66 -22.97 -6.23
C GLY A 311 -37.40 -22.67 -5.42
N TYR A 312 -37.30 -21.41 -5.01
CA TYR A 312 -36.33 -20.89 -4.04
C TYR A 312 -36.94 -20.97 -2.63
N SER A 313 -36.15 -21.49 -1.67
CA SER A 313 -36.44 -21.44 -0.24
C SER A 313 -35.55 -20.37 0.40
N TYR A 314 -36.18 -19.46 1.14
CA TYR A 314 -35.53 -18.55 2.09
C TYR A 314 -35.51 -19.25 3.45
N SER A 315 -34.35 -19.26 4.12
CA SER A 315 -34.27 -19.60 5.55
C SER A 315 -33.80 -18.38 6.32
N GLN A 316 -34.67 -17.89 7.19
CA GLN A 316 -34.31 -17.07 8.34
C GLN A 316 -33.64 -17.97 9.38
N TYR A 317 -32.58 -17.47 10.01
CA TYR A 317 -32.39 -17.33 11.47
C TYR A 317 -31.27 -16.31 11.69
#